data_AF-A0A6N7CWL3-F1
#
_entry.id   AF-A0A6N7CWL3-F1
#
_cell.length_a   1.000
_cell.length_b   1.000
_cell.length_c   1.000
_cell.angle_alpha   90.00
_cell.angle_beta   90.00
_cell.angle_gamma   90.00
#
_symmetry.space_group_name_H-M   'P 1'
#
loop_
_entity.id
_entity.type
_entity.pdbx_description
1 polymer ?
#
loop_
_entity_poly.entity_id
_entity_poly.type
_entity_poly.pdbx_seq_one_letter_code
_entity_poly.pdbx_strand_id
1 'polypeptide(L)'
;MSRRRVVPTLIAFAVFALSLTACGTNETVTASARSESAADPRAVQAQVTGLGVSVTAHVGGTAVTATGDSGIAAADTPLVITPAPDLAPGSASSLSSTQGGVSIALGDDLQPKTPLTLTFEIPPGDTTFDGLGADIDPVLVAISKSNPDISELLPASWDPDARTLTATTTHLSDFYPGKIDLSGLREKISDNVAGFLSTKVDAPSCYGKVVTIGAVTYETTAPNEQVVWPCLSERNGNLVLSLHSNSSLGWIVRSVPAPVERHELTDLTASAVANTAVYASLLGSDVDDGTLLLPLGTSELTFNPQDVPRKVDMRVQAAMTLVDIGMHGASMLWGGNEWLEAANPFTAEDLAGCADTNFALSAVAGASDTQVGEMSRTLLDCTTALGGGVVESSALGLSESGREMIGTKLQGLASLPKSASLLSSAVTGLGGEFTGKNSASVVIRARGGDAVDVSAVPDEVFDIERFEMDNKLTEPVFVGRKVGPYQYKLNDEGHADITYKWTAVTGDDREINTEFCQVVVSIDGPQQFFDDVKTAQCSGGYSSSFGGIFKFRADHPGEYTIKITDAVTGLTAQTTFTVER
;
A
#
# COMPACT_ATOMS: atom_id res chain seq x y z
N MET A 1 -21.99 -39.15 -36.37
CA MET A 1 -22.13 -40.62 -36.38
C MET A 1 -20.77 -41.25 -36.10
N SER A 2 -20.76 -42.36 -35.35
CA SER A 2 -19.63 -43.26 -35.08
C SER A 2 -18.65 -42.92 -33.95
N ARG A 3 -18.89 -43.57 -32.81
CA ARG A 3 -17.92 -43.86 -31.73
C ARG A 3 -16.89 -44.89 -32.23
N ARG A 4 -15.61 -44.71 -31.92
CA ARG A 4 -14.70 -45.85 -31.64
C ARG A 4 -13.70 -45.50 -30.52
N ARG A 5 -13.64 -46.40 -29.55
CA ARG A 5 -12.65 -46.52 -28.47
C ARG A 5 -11.31 -46.98 -29.04
N VAL A 6 -10.18 -46.50 -28.47
CA VAL A 6 -8.91 -47.26 -28.39
C VAL A 6 -8.28 -47.01 -27.02
N VAL A 7 -7.76 -48.09 -26.46
CA VAL A 7 -7.19 -48.35 -25.11
C VAL A 7 -5.73 -47.88 -25.03
N PRO A 8 -5.18 -47.55 -23.83
CA PRO A 8 -3.80 -47.09 -23.65
C PRO A 8 -2.79 -48.25 -23.63
N THR A 9 -1.58 -47.99 -24.12
CA THR A 9 -0.45 -48.92 -24.09
C THR A 9 0.57 -48.49 -23.03
N LEU A 10 0.83 -49.41 -22.09
CA LEU A 10 1.90 -49.40 -21.10
C LEU A 10 3.31 -49.41 -21.73
N ILE A 11 4.26 -48.69 -21.12
CA ILE A 11 5.67 -49.11 -21.08
C ILE A 11 6.13 -49.07 -19.62
N ALA A 12 6.44 -50.24 -19.09
CA ALA A 12 7.14 -50.47 -17.84
C ALA A 12 8.60 -50.80 -18.15
N PHE A 13 9.54 -50.25 -17.37
CA PHE A 13 10.90 -50.78 -17.25
C PHE A 13 11.11 -51.23 -15.81
N ALA A 14 11.58 -52.46 -15.66
CA ALA A 14 11.70 -53.20 -14.43
C ALA A 14 13.18 -53.54 -14.16
N VAL A 15 13.55 -53.40 -12.88
CA VAL A 15 14.38 -54.33 -12.08
C VAL A 15 15.89 -54.38 -12.34
N PHE A 16 16.65 -54.11 -11.27
CA PHE A 16 17.62 -55.10 -10.77
C PHE A 16 17.60 -55.15 -9.23
N ALA A 17 17.28 -56.33 -8.71
CA ALA A 17 17.37 -56.69 -7.31
C ALA A 17 18.68 -57.45 -7.07
N LEU A 18 19.23 -57.37 -5.86
CA LEU A 18 20.03 -58.45 -5.29
C LEU A 18 19.81 -58.52 -3.78
N SER A 19 19.01 -59.52 -3.42
CA SER A 19 18.86 -60.14 -2.10
C SER A 19 20.09 -60.97 -1.72
N LEU A 20 20.31 -61.19 -0.41
CA LEU A 20 20.70 -62.49 0.16
C LEU A 20 20.45 -62.53 1.69
N THR A 21 19.35 -63.20 2.03
CA THR A 21 19.15 -64.28 3.04
C THR A 21 19.70 -64.24 4.47
N ALA A 22 18.81 -64.72 5.34
CA ALA A 22 18.84 -64.87 6.80
C ALA A 22 19.52 -66.14 7.35
N CYS A 23 19.79 -66.12 8.66
CA CYS A 23 19.58 -67.17 9.69
C CYS A 23 19.96 -66.55 11.05
N GLY A 24 19.07 -66.41 12.05
CA GLY A 24 18.77 -67.40 13.11
C GLY A 24 19.86 -67.36 14.20
N THR A 25 19.65 -67.16 15.50
CA THR A 25 18.63 -67.65 16.45
C THR A 25 18.82 -66.97 17.83
N ASN A 26 17.73 -66.86 18.61
CA ASN A 26 17.63 -66.83 20.09
C ASN A 26 18.78 -66.24 20.91
N GLU A 27 18.52 -65.15 21.64
CA GLU A 27 18.85 -65.06 23.08
C GLU A 27 18.14 -63.90 23.78
N THR A 28 17.43 -64.25 24.87
CA THR A 28 17.04 -63.40 26.01
C THR A 28 16.24 -62.13 25.77
N VAL A 29 14.92 -62.26 26.00
CA VAL A 29 14.11 -61.24 26.66
C VAL A 29 14.78 -60.86 27.98
N THR A 30 15.58 -59.81 27.95
CA THR A 30 15.90 -59.05 29.17
C THR A 30 14.87 -57.94 29.20
N ALA A 31 13.98 -57.99 30.18
CA ALA A 31 13.12 -56.88 30.53
C ALA A 31 14.03 -55.67 30.78
N SER A 32 14.17 -54.80 29.77
CA SER A 32 14.75 -53.49 29.98
C SER A 32 13.75 -52.77 30.88
N ALA A 33 14.16 -52.57 32.12
CA ALA A 33 13.42 -51.85 33.12
C ALA A 33 12.83 -50.60 32.46
N ARG A 34 11.51 -50.47 32.59
CA ARG A 34 10.82 -49.19 32.49
C ARG A 34 11.68 -48.20 33.26
N SER A 35 12.41 -47.35 32.54
CA SER A 35 12.94 -46.14 33.16
C SER A 35 11.70 -45.33 33.50
N GLU A 36 11.15 -45.56 34.69
CA GLU A 36 10.55 -44.47 35.43
C GLU A 36 11.59 -43.37 35.38
N SER A 37 11.35 -42.38 34.52
CA SER A 37 11.99 -41.08 34.62
C SER A 37 11.98 -40.73 36.10
N ALA A 38 13.15 -40.68 36.72
CA ALA A 38 13.26 -40.27 38.11
C ALA A 38 12.65 -38.88 38.16
N ALA A 39 11.44 -38.77 38.72
CA ALA A 39 10.75 -37.50 38.86
C ALA A 39 11.72 -36.52 39.50
N ASP A 40 11.93 -35.36 38.87
CA ASP A 40 12.78 -34.32 39.43
C ASP A 40 12.28 -34.07 40.87
N PRO A 41 13.12 -34.22 41.91
CA PRO A 41 12.70 -34.02 43.29
C PRO A 41 12.21 -32.59 43.59
N ARG A 42 12.36 -31.66 42.64
CA ARG A 42 11.85 -30.28 42.67
C ARG A 42 10.54 -30.10 41.88
N ALA A 43 10.05 -31.14 41.21
CA ALA A 43 8.77 -31.12 40.51
C ALA A 43 7.62 -30.99 41.50
N VAL A 44 6.74 -30.01 41.28
CA VAL A 44 5.48 -29.89 42.00
C VAL A 44 4.35 -30.16 41.03
N GLN A 45 3.35 -30.95 41.45
CA GLN A 45 2.26 -31.36 40.57
C GLN A 45 0.89 -31.23 41.24
N ALA A 46 -0.13 -30.98 40.43
CA ALA A 46 -1.54 -31.09 40.81
C ALA A 46 -2.33 -31.79 39.69
N GLN A 47 -3.44 -32.41 40.06
CA GLN A 47 -4.32 -33.09 39.09
C GLN A 47 -5.40 -32.15 38.58
N VAL A 48 -5.72 -32.25 37.29
CA VAL A 48 -6.86 -31.53 36.69
C VAL A 48 -8.16 -32.10 37.27
N THR A 49 -9.00 -31.20 37.77
CA THR A 49 -10.33 -31.51 38.29
C THR A 49 -11.42 -31.00 37.35
N GLY A 50 -12.68 -31.31 37.64
CA GLY A 50 -13.82 -30.73 36.90
C GLY A 50 -13.97 -29.21 37.03
N LEU A 51 -13.22 -28.56 37.94
CA LEU A 51 -13.18 -27.10 38.08
C LEU A 51 -11.92 -26.48 37.47
N GLY A 52 -11.02 -27.30 36.90
CA GLY A 52 -9.69 -26.87 36.44
C GLY A 52 -8.56 -27.36 37.35
N VAL A 53 -7.43 -26.67 37.33
CA VAL A 53 -6.21 -27.02 38.09
C VAL A 53 -5.53 -25.78 38.62
N SER A 54 -4.91 -25.88 39.80
CA SER A 54 -4.02 -24.86 40.33
C SER A 54 -2.86 -25.53 41.05
N VAL A 55 -1.64 -25.17 40.69
CA VAL A 55 -0.41 -25.70 41.31
C VAL A 55 0.57 -24.57 41.56
N THR A 56 1.17 -24.57 42.75
CA THR A 56 2.17 -23.57 43.15
C THR A 56 3.49 -24.25 43.45
N ALA A 57 4.55 -23.84 42.76
CA ALA A 57 5.92 -24.28 42.99
C ALA A 57 6.79 -23.13 43.50
N HIS A 58 7.90 -23.44 44.16
CA HIS A 58 8.91 -22.44 44.52
C HIS A 58 10.19 -22.76 43.76
N VAL A 59 10.59 -21.87 42.85
CA VAL A 59 11.77 -22.05 41.99
C VAL A 59 12.65 -20.82 42.13
N GLY A 60 13.92 -21.00 42.51
CA GLY A 60 14.87 -19.89 42.64
C GLY A 60 14.50 -18.84 43.70
N GLY A 61 13.60 -19.17 44.64
CA GLY A 61 13.08 -18.21 45.63
C GLY A 61 11.80 -17.47 45.20
N THR A 62 11.36 -17.65 43.95
CA THR A 62 10.12 -17.11 43.39
C THR A 62 9.01 -18.15 43.53
N ALA A 63 7.86 -17.76 44.09
CA ALA A 63 6.67 -18.62 44.08
C ALA A 63 5.97 -18.47 42.73
N VAL A 64 5.66 -19.59 42.07
CA VAL A 64 5.04 -19.62 40.75
C VAL A 64 3.78 -20.44 40.81
N THR A 65 2.65 -19.81 40.49
CA THR A 65 1.34 -20.46 40.44
C THR A 65 0.88 -20.59 39.00
N ALA A 66 0.58 -21.81 38.56
CA ALA A 66 -0.07 -22.09 37.29
C ALA A 66 -1.53 -22.48 37.54
N THR A 67 -2.46 -21.77 36.90
CA THR A 67 -3.90 -21.97 37.04
C THR A 67 -4.53 -22.17 35.68
N GLY A 68 -5.30 -23.24 35.54
CA GLY A 68 -6.05 -23.57 34.33
C GLY A 68 -7.53 -23.75 34.65
N ASP A 69 -8.40 -23.21 33.80
CA ASP A 69 -9.84 -23.31 33.96
C ASP A 69 -10.38 -24.71 33.67
N SER A 70 -11.68 -24.90 33.96
CA SER A 70 -12.40 -26.13 33.59
C SER A 70 -12.25 -26.43 32.09
N GLY A 71 -11.86 -27.67 31.78
CA GLY A 71 -11.70 -28.14 30.40
C GLY A 71 -10.30 -28.02 29.83
N ILE A 72 -9.32 -27.50 30.60
CA ILE A 72 -7.92 -27.38 30.16
C ILE A 72 -7.32 -28.71 29.67
N ALA A 73 -7.66 -29.82 30.33
CA ALA A 73 -7.37 -31.20 29.92
C ALA A 73 -8.41 -32.17 30.50
N ALA A 74 -8.25 -33.47 30.25
CA ALA A 74 -9.08 -34.49 30.89
C ALA A 74 -8.84 -34.49 32.41
N ALA A 75 -9.88 -34.85 33.19
CA ALA A 75 -9.73 -35.03 34.64
C ALA A 75 -8.63 -36.06 34.94
N ASP A 76 -7.94 -35.86 36.07
CA ASP A 76 -6.78 -36.66 36.50
C ASP A 76 -5.55 -36.59 35.58
N THR A 77 -5.51 -35.61 34.67
CA THR A 77 -4.27 -35.26 33.95
C THR A 77 -3.37 -34.44 34.89
N PRO A 78 -2.10 -34.83 35.10
CA PRO A 78 -1.19 -34.07 35.97
C PRO A 78 -0.69 -32.80 35.28
N LEU A 79 -0.76 -31.66 35.97
CA LEU A 79 -0.03 -30.45 35.63
C LEU A 79 1.22 -30.38 36.52
N VAL A 80 2.40 -30.32 35.91
CA VAL A 80 3.70 -30.36 36.59
C VAL A 80 4.47 -29.08 36.32
N ILE A 81 5.01 -28.48 37.38
CA ILE A 81 5.97 -27.37 37.31
C ILE A 81 7.33 -27.89 37.79
N THR A 82 8.36 -27.69 36.97
CA THR A 82 9.77 -27.92 37.32
C THR A 82 10.60 -26.66 37.08
N PRO A 83 11.79 -26.52 37.69
CA PRO A 83 12.74 -25.50 37.29
C PRO A 83 13.09 -25.60 35.81
N ALA A 84 13.08 -24.49 35.08
CA ALA A 84 13.61 -24.44 33.73
C ALA A 84 15.15 -24.37 33.75
N PRO A 85 15.84 -24.75 32.66
CA PRO A 85 17.26 -24.51 32.50
C PRO A 85 17.60 -23.02 32.63
N ASP A 86 18.79 -22.68 33.12
CA ASP A 86 19.23 -21.29 33.11
C ASP A 86 19.43 -20.82 31.66
N LEU A 87 18.96 -19.60 31.35
CA LEU A 87 19.21 -18.99 30.06
C LEU A 87 20.72 -18.79 29.87
N ALA A 88 21.26 -19.29 28.76
CA ALA A 88 22.61 -18.92 28.35
C ALA A 88 22.66 -17.39 28.17
N PRO A 89 23.74 -16.70 28.59
CA PRO A 89 23.86 -15.26 28.36
C PRO A 89 23.74 -14.96 26.86
N GLY A 90 22.62 -14.38 26.47
CA GLY A 90 22.20 -14.15 25.08
C GLY A 90 21.91 -12.67 24.80
N SER A 91 22.16 -12.29 23.55
CA SER A 91 22.63 -10.98 23.07
C SER A 91 21.56 -9.91 22.75
N ALA A 92 20.42 -9.87 23.46
CA ALA A 92 19.44 -8.80 23.28
C ALA A 92 19.60 -7.74 24.38
N SER A 93 20.21 -6.60 24.06
CA SER A 93 20.44 -5.49 25.02
C SER A 93 19.14 -4.90 25.62
N SER A 94 17.99 -5.20 25.03
CA SER A 94 16.67 -4.70 25.42
C SER A 94 15.86 -5.66 26.30
N LEU A 95 16.28 -6.92 26.45
CA LEU A 95 15.56 -7.92 27.25
C LEU A 95 16.33 -8.19 28.54
N SER A 96 15.68 -8.02 29.69
CA SER A 96 16.22 -8.48 30.97
C SER A 96 15.24 -9.43 31.64
N SER A 97 15.69 -10.64 31.94
CA SER A 97 14.92 -11.65 32.68
C SER A 97 15.37 -11.73 34.13
N THR A 98 14.46 -12.15 35.02
CA THR A 98 14.82 -12.54 36.39
C THR A 98 15.68 -13.80 36.38
N GLN A 99 16.36 -14.07 37.49
CA GLN A 99 17.00 -15.38 37.67
C GLN A 99 15.93 -16.45 37.95
N GLY A 100 16.01 -17.57 37.22
CA GLY A 100 15.11 -18.71 37.38
C GLY A 100 13.85 -18.62 36.51
N GLY A 101 13.66 -19.66 35.69
CA GLY A 101 12.43 -19.90 34.93
C GLY A 101 11.71 -21.16 35.39
N VAL A 102 10.52 -21.40 34.85
CA VAL A 102 9.76 -22.62 35.10
C VAL A 102 9.45 -23.34 33.80
N SER A 103 9.53 -24.66 33.86
CA SER A 103 9.10 -25.55 32.79
C SER A 103 7.77 -26.17 33.21
N ILE A 104 6.78 -26.10 32.33
CA ILE A 104 5.42 -26.60 32.62
C ILE A 104 5.10 -27.76 31.68
N ALA A 105 4.56 -28.84 32.22
CA ALA A 105 4.11 -30.01 31.46
C ALA A 105 2.69 -30.41 31.91
N LEU A 106 1.87 -30.87 30.97
CA LEU A 106 0.50 -31.31 31.22
C LEU A 106 0.29 -32.72 30.66
N GLY A 107 0.10 -33.71 31.52
CA GLY A 107 0.04 -35.12 31.11
C GLY A 107 1.30 -35.56 30.39
N ASP A 108 1.12 -36.29 29.28
CA ASP A 108 2.20 -36.71 28.38
C ASP A 108 2.50 -35.60 27.36
N ASP A 109 2.91 -34.42 27.84
CA ASP A 109 3.24 -33.21 27.04
C ASP A 109 2.09 -32.68 26.16
N LEU A 110 0.86 -32.73 26.68
CA LEU A 110 -0.32 -32.15 26.03
C LEU A 110 -0.30 -30.62 26.07
N GLN A 111 -0.76 -29.99 24.99
CA GLN A 111 -1.06 -28.55 25.00
C GLN A 111 -2.42 -28.28 25.69
N PRO A 112 -2.55 -27.16 26.43
CA PRO A 112 -3.78 -26.85 27.14
C PRO A 112 -4.91 -26.47 26.15
N LYS A 113 -6.12 -27.00 26.38
CA LYS A 113 -7.29 -26.73 25.51
C LYS A 113 -7.92 -25.36 25.74
N THR A 114 -7.64 -24.77 26.89
CA THR A 114 -8.03 -23.42 27.29
C THR A 114 -6.78 -22.72 27.83
N PRO A 115 -6.67 -21.38 27.75
CA PRO A 115 -5.50 -20.66 28.24
C PRO A 115 -5.12 -21.03 29.69
N LEU A 116 -3.82 -21.14 29.95
CA LEU A 116 -3.23 -21.31 31.26
C LEU A 116 -2.73 -19.95 31.76
N THR A 117 -3.05 -19.59 33.00
CA THR A 117 -2.55 -18.38 33.65
C THR A 117 -1.35 -18.70 34.53
N LEU A 118 -0.26 -17.96 34.36
CA LEU A 118 0.95 -18.06 35.15
C LEU A 118 1.13 -16.81 35.99
N THR A 119 1.34 -16.97 37.28
CA THR A 119 1.58 -15.87 38.23
C THR A 119 2.88 -16.12 38.97
N PHE A 120 3.81 -15.17 38.89
CA PHE A 120 5.11 -15.21 39.54
C PHE A 120 5.16 -14.17 40.65
N GLU A 121 5.39 -14.59 41.89
CA GLU A 121 5.61 -13.72 43.04
C GLU A 121 7.11 -13.36 43.13
N ILE A 122 7.45 -12.15 42.69
CA ILE A 122 8.84 -11.72 42.54
C ILE A 122 9.42 -11.32 43.91
N PRO A 123 10.54 -11.95 44.36
CA PRO A 123 11.10 -11.71 45.68
C PRO A 123 11.43 -10.23 45.92
N PRO A 124 11.34 -9.72 47.17
CA PRO A 124 11.66 -8.33 47.50
C PRO A 124 13.10 -7.89 47.16
N GLY A 125 14.02 -8.85 47.01
CA GLY A 125 15.42 -8.57 46.63
C GLY A 125 15.66 -8.44 45.13
N ASP A 126 14.68 -8.82 44.29
CA ASP A 126 14.78 -8.71 42.84
C ASP A 126 14.18 -7.37 42.38
N THR A 127 15.00 -6.49 41.84
CA THR A 127 14.59 -5.14 41.41
C THR A 127 14.27 -5.07 39.92
N THR A 128 14.13 -6.21 39.22
CA THR A 128 13.95 -6.26 37.76
C THR A 128 12.76 -5.42 37.31
N PHE A 129 11.64 -5.49 38.04
CA PHE A 129 10.39 -4.79 37.73
C PHE A 129 10.19 -3.49 38.53
N ASP A 130 11.18 -3.04 39.30
CA ASP A 130 11.07 -1.79 40.03
C ASP A 130 11.19 -0.61 39.05
N GLY A 131 10.32 0.39 39.21
CA GLY A 131 10.39 1.63 38.43
C GLY A 131 10.19 1.46 36.94
N LEU A 132 9.29 0.56 36.49
CA LEU A 132 8.92 0.42 35.08
C LEU A 132 8.55 1.79 34.49
N GLY A 133 9.38 2.26 33.56
CA GLY A 133 9.20 3.54 32.88
C GLY A 133 8.14 3.49 31.79
N ALA A 134 7.90 4.63 31.15
CA ALA A 134 6.92 4.78 30.08
C ALA A 134 7.20 3.86 28.86
N ASP A 135 8.43 3.37 28.66
CA ASP A 135 8.83 2.55 27.51
C ASP A 135 9.22 1.10 27.88
N ILE A 136 9.05 0.70 29.13
CA ILE A 136 9.40 -0.64 29.61
C ILE A 136 8.13 -1.47 29.80
N ASP A 137 8.00 -2.59 29.10
CA ASP A 137 6.88 -3.51 29.28
C ASP A 137 7.30 -4.77 30.06
N PRO A 138 6.51 -5.18 31.06
CA PRO A 138 6.67 -6.48 31.68
C PRO A 138 6.20 -7.59 30.72
N VAL A 139 6.98 -8.66 30.62
CA VAL A 139 6.75 -9.76 29.70
C VAL A 139 7.04 -11.10 30.38
N LEU A 140 6.46 -12.17 29.83
CA LEU A 140 6.89 -13.53 30.12
C LEU A 140 7.52 -14.12 28.86
N VAL A 141 8.80 -14.44 28.92
CA VAL A 141 9.53 -15.03 27.79
C VAL A 141 9.22 -16.52 27.78
N ALA A 142 8.57 -17.00 26.72
CA ALA A 142 8.31 -18.42 26.51
C ALA A 142 9.33 -18.97 25.50
N ILE A 143 10.02 -20.04 25.84
CA ILE A 143 11.00 -20.72 24.97
C ILE A 143 10.51 -22.14 24.70
N SER A 144 10.44 -22.49 23.43
CA SER A 144 9.98 -23.81 23.03
C SER A 144 10.96 -24.89 23.48
N LYS A 145 10.43 -25.94 24.10
CA LYS A 145 11.21 -27.10 24.55
C LYS A 145 11.70 -27.96 23.40
N SER A 146 10.93 -28.02 22.30
CA SER A 146 11.26 -28.83 21.12
C SER A 146 12.20 -28.10 20.16
N ASN A 147 12.20 -26.76 20.20
CA ASN A 147 13.07 -25.93 19.39
C ASN A 147 13.50 -24.66 20.14
N PRO A 148 14.63 -24.69 20.87
CA PRO A 148 15.09 -23.57 21.70
C PRO A 148 15.36 -22.24 20.97
N ASP A 149 15.49 -22.28 19.64
CA ASP A 149 15.63 -21.07 18.80
C ASP A 149 14.29 -20.33 18.61
N ILE A 150 13.17 -20.99 18.95
CA ILE A 150 11.83 -20.40 18.96
C ILE A 150 11.55 -19.86 20.36
N SER A 151 11.39 -18.54 20.43
CA SER A 151 10.97 -17.82 21.62
C SER A 151 9.84 -16.84 21.30
N GLU A 152 8.97 -16.65 22.29
CA GLU A 152 7.85 -15.71 22.29
C GLU A 152 7.94 -14.76 23.48
N LEU A 153 7.45 -13.55 23.30
CA LEU A 153 7.17 -12.62 24.40
C LEU A 153 5.68 -12.62 24.65
N LEU A 154 5.25 -13.14 25.80
CA LEU A 154 3.87 -13.07 26.22
C LEU A 154 3.64 -11.76 27.00
N PRO A 155 2.59 -10.99 26.69
CA PRO A 155 2.21 -9.84 27.50
C PRO A 155 1.98 -10.27 28.94
N ALA A 156 2.55 -9.52 29.87
CA ALA A 156 2.36 -9.75 31.29
C ALA A 156 1.86 -8.48 31.98
N SER A 157 1.11 -8.65 33.06
CA SER A 157 0.72 -7.57 33.96
C SER A 157 1.61 -7.62 35.19
N TRP A 158 2.19 -6.48 35.56
CA TRP A 158 2.94 -6.33 36.80
C TRP A 158 2.08 -5.60 37.85
N ASP A 159 1.84 -6.24 38.99
CA ASP A 159 1.26 -5.62 40.18
C ASP A 159 2.40 -5.26 41.15
N PRO A 160 2.71 -3.96 41.35
CA PRO A 160 3.80 -3.54 42.24
C PRO A 160 3.47 -3.73 43.72
N ASP A 161 2.19 -3.72 44.11
CA ASP A 161 1.76 -3.86 45.50
C ASP A 161 1.85 -5.33 45.95
N ALA A 162 1.38 -6.24 45.10
CA ALA A 162 1.50 -7.68 45.31
C ALA A 162 2.87 -8.25 44.91
N ARG A 163 3.67 -7.49 44.16
CA ARG A 163 4.90 -7.93 43.50
C ARG A 163 4.69 -9.17 42.63
N THR A 164 3.60 -9.19 41.88
CA THR A 164 3.22 -10.32 41.03
C THR A 164 3.29 -9.98 39.55
N LEU A 165 3.89 -10.87 38.78
CA LEU A 165 3.87 -10.85 37.32
C LEU A 165 2.88 -11.93 36.83
N THR A 166 1.85 -11.53 36.09
CA THR A 166 0.82 -12.44 35.59
C THR A 166 0.75 -12.43 34.07
N ALA A 167 0.76 -13.60 33.43
CA ALA A 167 0.60 -13.76 31.99
C ALA A 167 -0.29 -14.96 31.66
N THR A 168 -0.89 -14.98 30.47
CA THR A 168 -1.66 -16.11 29.95
C THR A 168 -0.97 -16.73 28.75
N THR A 169 -0.98 -18.06 28.67
CA THR A 169 -0.42 -18.81 27.55
C THR A 169 -1.39 -19.87 27.04
N THR A 170 -1.38 -20.13 25.75
CA THR A 170 -2.13 -21.22 25.09
C THR A 170 -1.25 -22.44 24.80
N HIS A 171 0.04 -22.35 25.07
CA HIS A 171 0.99 -23.41 24.83
C HIS A 171 1.96 -23.58 26.00
N LEU A 172 2.54 -24.77 26.14
CA LEU A 172 3.52 -25.09 27.17
C LEU A 172 4.93 -24.89 26.64
N SER A 173 5.77 -24.28 27.46
CA SER A 173 7.14 -23.89 27.14
C SER A 173 7.94 -23.77 28.43
N ASP A 174 9.20 -23.36 28.31
CA ASP A 174 9.97 -22.84 29.42
C ASP A 174 9.69 -21.33 29.54
N PHE A 175 9.30 -20.87 30.73
CA PHE A 175 8.83 -19.52 30.96
C PHE A 175 9.75 -18.75 31.91
N TYR A 176 10.14 -17.54 31.51
CA TYR A 176 11.05 -16.68 32.26
C TYR A 176 10.44 -15.29 32.43
N PRO A 177 10.19 -14.83 33.67
CA PRO A 177 9.77 -13.46 33.93
C PRO A 177 10.83 -12.48 33.41
N GLY A 178 10.40 -11.43 32.72
CA GLY A 178 11.33 -10.40 32.27
C GLY A 178 10.65 -9.11 31.90
N LYS A 179 11.45 -8.14 31.49
CA LYS A 179 10.98 -6.87 30.92
C LYS A 179 11.69 -6.62 29.60
N ILE A 180 10.99 -5.94 28.71
CA ILE A 180 11.55 -5.41 27.48
C ILE A 180 11.62 -3.89 27.55
N ASP A 181 12.80 -3.33 27.28
CA ASP A 181 13.02 -1.89 27.15
C ASP A 181 12.91 -1.50 25.67
N LEU A 182 11.86 -0.73 25.35
CA LEU A 182 11.58 -0.26 24.01
C LEU A 182 12.13 1.15 23.74
N SER A 183 12.82 1.78 24.70
CA SER A 183 13.29 3.17 24.57
C SER A 183 14.23 3.35 23.38
N GLY A 184 15.33 2.58 23.34
CA GLY A 184 16.29 2.61 22.23
C GLY A 184 15.72 2.09 20.91
N LEU A 185 14.60 1.36 20.95
CA LEU A 185 13.89 0.90 19.77
C LEU A 185 12.98 1.99 19.19
N ARG A 186 12.32 2.78 20.05
CA ARG A 186 11.49 3.93 19.66
C ARG A 186 12.30 5.00 18.95
N GLU A 187 13.46 5.34 19.51
CA GLU A 187 14.40 6.28 18.88
C GLU A 187 14.86 5.76 17.51
N LYS A 188 15.27 4.48 17.43
CA LYS A 188 15.66 3.86 16.15
C LYS A 188 14.53 3.85 15.12
N ILE A 189 13.31 3.52 15.52
CA ILE A 189 12.14 3.55 14.61
C ILE A 189 11.87 4.97 14.15
N SER A 190 11.87 5.95 15.07
CA SER A 190 11.66 7.36 14.73
C SER A 190 12.73 7.88 13.76
N ASP A 191 14.01 7.64 14.06
CA ASP A 191 15.14 8.08 13.22
C ASP A 191 15.13 7.42 11.85
N ASN A 192 14.79 6.13 11.79
CA ASN A 192 14.72 5.39 10.53
C ASN A 192 13.49 5.75 9.70
N VAL A 193 12.33 6.00 10.33
CA VAL A 193 11.14 6.50 9.63
C VAL A 193 11.43 7.89 9.07
N ALA A 194 12.05 8.77 9.86
CA ALA A 194 12.50 10.08 9.38
C ALA A 194 13.52 9.93 8.22
N GLY A 195 14.45 8.97 8.32
CA GLY A 195 15.40 8.63 7.27
C GLY A 195 14.73 8.10 6.00
N PHE A 196 13.75 7.21 6.12
CA PHE A 196 12.95 6.68 5.03
C PHE A 196 12.15 7.79 4.34
N LEU A 197 11.49 8.66 5.11
CA LEU A 197 10.74 9.78 4.57
C LEU A 197 11.64 10.81 3.87
N SER A 198 12.84 10.99 4.40
CA SER A 198 13.89 11.83 3.82
C SER A 198 14.61 11.17 2.63
N THR A 199 14.30 9.92 2.30
CA THR A 199 14.96 9.21 1.20
C THR A 199 14.56 9.82 -0.13
N LYS A 200 15.57 10.24 -0.89
CA LYS A 200 15.44 10.69 -2.27
C LYS A 200 16.27 9.77 -3.15
N VAL A 201 15.75 9.51 -4.34
CA VAL A 201 16.40 8.70 -5.36
C VAL A 201 17.01 9.65 -6.38
N ASP A 202 18.25 9.40 -6.76
CA ASP A 202 18.90 10.17 -7.83
C ASP A 202 18.09 10.07 -9.13
N ALA A 203 18.04 11.17 -9.88
CA ALA A 203 17.34 11.19 -11.15
C ALA A 203 17.96 10.14 -12.11
N PRO A 204 17.15 9.24 -12.69
CA PRO A 204 17.64 8.23 -13.60
C PRO A 204 18.19 8.87 -14.87
N SER A 205 19.10 8.17 -15.55
CA SER A 205 19.77 8.71 -16.75
C SER A 205 18.82 9.04 -17.92
N CYS A 206 17.58 8.57 -17.87
CA CYS A 206 16.53 8.87 -18.86
C CYS A 206 15.81 10.20 -18.59
N TYR A 207 15.94 10.77 -17.39
CA TYR A 207 15.24 11.99 -17.01
C TYR A 207 15.66 13.18 -17.87
N GLY A 208 14.67 13.97 -18.31
CA GLY A 208 14.86 15.14 -19.18
C GLY A 208 15.20 14.82 -20.63
N LYS A 209 15.24 13.54 -21.04
CA LYS A 209 15.42 13.16 -22.44
C LYS A 209 14.10 13.25 -23.20
N VAL A 210 14.20 13.69 -24.44
CA VAL A 210 13.08 13.76 -25.38
C VAL A 210 12.96 12.47 -26.19
N VAL A 211 11.76 12.16 -26.66
CA VAL A 211 11.48 10.98 -27.51
C VAL A 211 10.75 11.42 -28.76
N THR A 212 11.21 10.98 -29.93
CA THR A 212 10.55 11.30 -31.21
C THR A 212 9.86 10.06 -31.77
N ILE A 213 8.57 10.18 -32.06
CA ILE A 213 7.74 9.15 -32.68
C ILE A 213 7.12 9.72 -33.95
N GLY A 214 7.51 9.17 -35.10
CA GLY A 214 7.15 9.75 -36.39
C GLY A 214 7.68 11.18 -36.53
N ALA A 215 6.78 12.15 -36.69
CA ALA A 215 7.14 13.56 -36.81
C ALA A 215 7.07 14.34 -35.48
N VAL A 216 6.61 13.71 -34.40
CA VAL A 216 6.34 14.36 -33.11
C VAL A 216 7.45 14.02 -32.09
N THR A 217 8.01 15.03 -31.45
CA THR A 217 8.98 14.96 -30.35
C THR A 217 8.31 15.30 -29.03
N TYR A 218 8.33 14.36 -28.09
CA TYR A 218 7.77 14.49 -26.75
C TYR A 218 8.84 14.83 -25.71
N GLU A 219 8.48 15.66 -24.75
CA GLU A 219 9.29 15.99 -23.57
C GLU A 219 8.41 16.00 -22.32
N THR A 220 8.98 15.70 -21.16
CA THR A 220 8.29 15.72 -19.86
C THR A 220 8.82 16.81 -18.96
N THR A 221 7.96 17.32 -18.09
CA THR A 221 8.35 18.20 -16.98
C THR A 221 7.90 17.57 -15.67
N ALA A 222 8.84 17.39 -14.74
CA ALA A 222 8.56 16.92 -13.38
C ALA A 222 7.77 17.98 -12.59
N PRO A 223 6.97 17.56 -11.58
CA PRO A 223 6.33 18.50 -10.66
C PRO A 223 7.37 19.34 -9.90
N ASN A 224 6.97 20.54 -9.46
CA ASN A 224 7.84 21.47 -8.75
C ASN A 224 8.43 20.87 -7.46
N GLU A 225 7.67 19.99 -6.81
CA GLU A 225 8.05 19.29 -5.59
C GLU A 225 9.06 18.15 -5.86
N GLN A 226 9.30 17.81 -7.13
CA GLN A 226 10.24 16.77 -7.59
C GLN A 226 10.01 15.42 -6.92
N VAL A 227 8.76 15.05 -6.66
CA VAL A 227 8.38 13.76 -6.04
C VAL A 227 8.49 12.57 -7.01
N VAL A 228 8.76 12.83 -8.29
CA VAL A 228 8.89 11.82 -9.35
C VAL A 228 9.84 12.31 -10.43
N TRP A 229 10.57 11.37 -11.04
CA TRP A 229 11.39 11.58 -12.23
C TRP A 229 10.73 10.93 -13.45
N PRO A 230 10.02 11.70 -14.30
CA PRO A 230 9.39 11.16 -15.51
C PRO A 230 10.42 10.92 -16.62
N CYS A 231 10.40 9.72 -17.17
CA CYS A 231 11.19 9.31 -18.32
C CYS A 231 10.30 8.94 -19.49
N LEU A 232 10.70 9.34 -20.70
CA LEU A 232 10.03 8.95 -21.93
C LEU A 232 10.84 7.88 -22.65
N SER A 233 10.15 6.92 -23.26
CA SER A 233 10.70 6.01 -24.26
C SER A 233 9.68 5.73 -25.37
N GLU A 234 10.12 5.09 -26.45
CA GLU A 234 9.25 4.62 -27.54
C GLU A 234 9.24 3.09 -27.54
N ARG A 235 8.05 2.50 -27.66
CA ARG A 235 7.86 1.05 -27.74
C ARG A 235 6.77 0.75 -28.76
N ASN A 236 7.13 0.07 -29.85
CA ASN A 236 6.20 -0.34 -30.91
C ASN A 236 5.39 0.81 -31.53
N GLY A 237 6.00 1.99 -31.66
CA GLY A 237 5.36 3.20 -32.15
C GLY A 237 4.49 3.92 -31.12
N ASN A 238 4.43 3.45 -29.87
CA ASN A 238 3.71 4.09 -28.77
C ASN A 238 4.67 4.87 -27.86
N LEU A 239 4.14 5.91 -27.22
CA LEU A 239 4.87 6.67 -26.20
C LEU A 239 4.76 5.94 -24.86
N VAL A 240 5.89 5.65 -24.23
CA VAL A 240 5.93 5.07 -22.87
C VAL A 240 6.45 6.12 -21.90
N LEU A 241 5.66 6.44 -20.89
CA LEU A 241 6.04 7.28 -19.76
C LEU A 241 6.35 6.38 -18.56
N SER A 242 7.61 6.33 -18.15
CA SER A 242 8.05 5.66 -16.92
C SER A 242 8.20 6.72 -15.83
N LEU A 243 7.45 6.59 -14.74
CA LEU A 243 7.49 7.43 -13.56
C LEU A 243 8.35 6.76 -12.50
N HIS A 244 9.54 7.30 -12.23
CA HIS A 244 10.40 6.81 -11.16
C HIS A 244 10.14 7.63 -9.89
N SER A 245 9.66 6.99 -8.83
CA SER A 245 9.35 7.69 -7.59
C SER A 245 10.62 8.28 -6.97
N ASN A 246 10.58 9.57 -6.67
CA ASN A 246 11.59 10.26 -5.85
C ASN A 246 11.03 10.52 -4.44
N SER A 247 10.13 9.65 -4.01
CA SER A 247 9.38 9.80 -2.78
C SER A 247 9.18 8.44 -2.12
N SER A 248 9.24 8.46 -0.80
CA SER A 248 8.80 7.40 0.12
C SER A 248 7.27 7.27 0.20
N LEU A 249 6.53 8.12 -0.51
CA LEU A 249 5.08 8.07 -0.59
C LEU A 249 4.62 7.18 -1.75
N GLY A 250 3.52 6.46 -1.54
CA GLY A 250 2.81 5.73 -2.59
C GLY A 250 1.80 6.65 -3.25
N TRP A 251 1.63 6.53 -4.57
CA TRP A 251 0.76 7.39 -5.35
C TRP A 251 -0.19 6.58 -6.22
N ILE A 252 -1.43 7.05 -6.34
CA ILE A 252 -2.33 6.67 -7.42
C ILE A 252 -2.07 7.63 -8.57
N VAL A 253 -1.76 7.09 -9.74
CA VAL A 253 -1.44 7.81 -10.95
C VAL A 253 -2.57 7.68 -11.96
N ARG A 254 -3.03 8.79 -12.53
CA ARG A 254 -4.15 8.83 -13.48
C ARG A 254 -3.87 9.80 -14.62
N SER A 255 -4.49 9.58 -15.76
CA SER A 255 -4.45 10.48 -16.90
C SER A 255 -5.74 10.43 -17.69
N VAL A 256 -6.03 11.51 -18.42
CA VAL A 256 -7.10 11.56 -19.41
C VAL A 256 -6.51 12.08 -20.73
N PRO A 257 -6.58 11.32 -21.84
CA PRO A 257 -7.13 9.95 -21.95
C PRO A 257 -6.34 8.91 -21.14
N ALA A 258 -6.99 7.77 -20.87
CA ALA A 258 -6.39 6.66 -20.15
C ALA A 258 -5.28 5.98 -20.98
N PRO A 259 -4.25 5.42 -20.35
CA PRO A 259 -3.19 4.68 -21.05
C PRO A 259 -3.74 3.40 -21.70
N VAL A 260 -3.13 2.97 -22.81
CA VAL A 260 -3.48 1.69 -23.47
C VAL A 260 -2.88 0.49 -22.74
N GLU A 261 -1.74 0.67 -22.08
CA GLU A 261 -1.11 -0.32 -21.21
C GLU A 261 -0.55 0.36 -19.97
N ARG A 262 -0.53 -0.35 -18.84
CA ARG A 262 -0.02 0.14 -17.56
C ARG A 262 0.71 -0.98 -16.84
N HIS A 263 1.87 -0.68 -16.27
CA HIS A 263 2.69 -1.65 -15.55
C HIS A 263 3.33 -1.03 -14.32
N GLU A 264 3.10 -1.62 -13.16
CA GLU A 264 3.91 -1.35 -11.98
C GLU A 264 5.24 -2.11 -12.10
N LEU A 265 6.35 -1.38 -12.10
CA LEU A 265 7.71 -1.93 -12.15
C LEU A 265 8.38 -1.75 -10.79
N THR A 266 8.79 -2.86 -10.18
CA THR A 266 9.51 -2.83 -8.91
C THR A 266 10.96 -3.24 -9.17
N ASP A 267 11.90 -2.31 -9.01
CA ASP A 267 13.35 -2.61 -9.08
C ASP A 267 13.90 -3.22 -7.76
N LEU A 268 13.03 -3.42 -6.77
CA LEU A 268 13.36 -3.89 -5.42
C LEU A 268 12.87 -5.33 -5.17
N THR A 269 13.52 -5.98 -4.20
CA THR A 269 13.43 -7.37 -3.74
C THR A 269 12.03 -8.00 -3.68
N ALA A 270 11.94 -9.33 -3.55
CA ALA A 270 10.71 -10.14 -3.50
C ALA A 270 9.54 -9.57 -2.66
N SER A 271 9.84 -8.75 -1.64
CA SER A 271 8.88 -7.98 -0.85
C SER A 271 8.03 -6.96 -1.64
N ALA A 272 8.55 -6.33 -2.68
CA ALA A 272 7.81 -5.34 -3.48
C ALA A 272 6.77 -6.01 -4.40
N VAL A 273 7.10 -7.19 -4.95
CA VAL A 273 6.17 -8.01 -5.76
C VAL A 273 4.99 -8.50 -4.91
N ALA A 274 5.25 -8.83 -3.63
CA ALA A 274 4.22 -9.19 -2.65
C ALA A 274 3.25 -8.03 -2.41
N ASN A 275 3.79 -6.82 -2.22
CA ASN A 275 3.01 -5.62 -1.94
C ASN A 275 2.16 -5.19 -3.15
N THR A 276 2.62 -5.40 -4.39
CA THR A 276 1.84 -5.08 -5.60
C THR A 276 0.51 -5.83 -5.67
N ALA A 277 0.49 -7.13 -5.35
CA ALA A 277 -0.74 -7.92 -5.33
C ALA A 277 -1.71 -7.46 -4.23
N VAL A 278 -1.15 -7.07 -3.08
CA VAL A 278 -1.88 -6.50 -1.94
C VAL A 278 -2.51 -5.15 -2.29
N TYR A 279 -1.76 -4.26 -2.94
CA TYR A 279 -2.29 -2.95 -3.32
C TYR A 279 -3.34 -3.05 -4.43
N ALA A 280 -3.18 -4.00 -5.36
CA ALA A 280 -4.18 -4.26 -6.39
C ALA A 280 -5.54 -4.73 -5.80
N SER A 281 -5.53 -5.51 -4.71
CA SER A 281 -6.76 -5.95 -4.04
C SER A 281 -7.38 -4.87 -3.15
N LEU A 282 -6.56 -4.08 -2.44
CA LEU A 282 -7.02 -3.03 -1.54
C LEU A 282 -7.52 -1.78 -2.26
N LEU A 283 -6.89 -1.43 -3.38
CA LEU A 283 -7.13 -0.17 -4.07
C LEU A 283 -7.79 -0.36 -5.44
N GLY A 284 -8.19 -1.58 -5.80
CA GLY A 284 -8.76 -1.87 -7.12
C GLY A 284 -9.93 -0.96 -7.50
N SER A 285 -10.79 -0.59 -6.54
CA SER A 285 -11.89 0.38 -6.76
C SER A 285 -11.42 1.84 -6.85
N ASP A 286 -10.33 2.17 -6.17
CA ASP A 286 -9.77 3.53 -6.09
C ASP A 286 -8.74 3.81 -7.18
N VAL A 287 -8.25 2.81 -7.91
CA VAL A 287 -7.29 2.99 -9.01
C VAL A 287 -8.02 3.24 -10.33
N ASP A 288 -9.12 2.54 -10.58
CA ASP A 288 -9.95 2.63 -11.80
C ASP A 288 -9.10 2.52 -13.10
N ASP A 289 -9.13 3.52 -13.99
CA ASP A 289 -8.31 3.60 -15.20
C ASP A 289 -6.86 4.07 -14.94
N GLY A 290 -6.45 4.25 -13.68
CA GLY A 290 -5.11 4.64 -13.26
C GLY A 290 -4.12 3.49 -13.01
N THR A 291 -2.99 3.76 -12.37
CA THR A 291 -2.01 2.75 -11.91
C THR A 291 -1.40 3.19 -10.59
N LEU A 292 -0.68 2.29 -9.93
CA LEU A 292 0.04 2.60 -8.71
C LEU A 292 1.49 2.98 -9.01
N LEU A 293 1.99 3.98 -8.29
CA LEU A 293 3.41 4.27 -8.17
C LEU A 293 3.82 3.97 -6.74
N LEU A 294 4.49 2.84 -6.54
CA LEU A 294 4.93 2.41 -5.22
C LEU A 294 6.02 3.36 -4.68
N PRO A 295 6.16 3.49 -3.34
CA PRO A 295 7.29 4.16 -2.72
C PRO A 295 8.61 3.69 -3.33
N LEU A 296 9.46 4.64 -3.76
CA LEU A 296 10.75 4.36 -4.40
C LEU A 296 10.71 3.42 -5.63
N GLY A 297 9.52 3.10 -6.14
CA GLY A 297 9.30 2.21 -7.27
C GLY A 297 9.16 2.95 -8.59
N THR A 298 8.80 2.20 -9.64
CA THR A 298 8.58 2.73 -10.98
C THR A 298 7.19 2.33 -11.47
N SER A 299 6.54 3.18 -12.27
CA SER A 299 5.30 2.85 -12.95
C SER A 299 5.37 3.26 -14.42
N GLU A 300 4.96 2.39 -15.34
CA GLU A 300 4.92 2.66 -16.77
C GLU A 300 3.48 2.86 -17.26
N LEU A 301 3.29 3.90 -18.06
CA LEU A 301 2.06 4.24 -18.75
C LEU A 301 2.36 4.30 -20.25
N THR A 302 1.69 3.48 -21.05
CA THR A 302 1.83 3.47 -22.51
C THR A 302 0.66 4.21 -23.15
N PHE A 303 0.96 5.09 -24.11
CA PHE A 303 -0.02 5.90 -24.84
C PHE A 303 0.12 5.73 -26.35
N ASN A 304 -1.02 5.66 -27.04
CA ASN A 304 -1.04 5.82 -28.50
C ASN A 304 -0.62 7.26 -28.84
N PRO A 305 0.23 7.50 -29.86
CA PRO A 305 0.63 8.86 -30.27
C PRO A 305 -0.53 9.80 -30.62
N GLN A 306 -1.72 9.28 -30.93
CA GLN A 306 -2.93 10.08 -31.18
C GLN A 306 -3.68 10.47 -29.89
N ASP A 307 -3.41 9.77 -28.78
CA ASP A 307 -4.13 9.87 -27.50
C ASP A 307 -3.15 10.08 -26.34
N VAL A 308 -2.14 10.95 -26.51
CA VAL A 308 -1.18 11.29 -25.44
C VAL A 308 -1.79 12.34 -24.52
N PRO A 309 -1.90 12.09 -23.19
CA PRO A 309 -2.42 13.07 -22.25
C PRO A 309 -1.44 14.22 -22.03
N ARG A 310 -1.96 15.40 -21.72
CA ARG A 310 -1.15 16.59 -21.40
C ARG A 310 -0.56 16.54 -20.00
N LYS A 311 -1.30 15.94 -19.09
CA LYS A 311 -0.92 15.77 -17.69
C LYS A 311 -1.19 14.34 -17.24
N VAL A 312 -0.32 13.90 -16.37
CA VAL A 312 -0.50 12.70 -15.57
C VAL A 312 -0.54 13.15 -14.12
N ASP A 313 -1.70 12.99 -13.49
CA ASP A 313 -1.95 13.42 -12.13
C ASP A 313 -1.65 12.28 -11.17
N MET A 314 -1.01 12.63 -10.06
CA MET A 314 -0.64 11.72 -8.99
C MET A 314 -1.26 12.21 -7.70
N ARG A 315 -1.88 11.31 -6.96
CA ARG A 315 -2.43 11.59 -5.63
C ARG A 315 -1.82 10.64 -4.63
N VAL A 316 -1.34 11.18 -3.51
CA VAL A 316 -0.82 10.34 -2.41
C VAL A 316 -1.89 9.37 -1.97
N GLN A 317 -1.51 8.09 -1.82
CA GLN A 317 -2.36 7.10 -1.18
C GLN A 317 -1.76 6.64 0.15
N ALA A 318 -2.43 7.10 1.21
CA ALA A 318 -2.08 6.91 2.60
C ALA A 318 -1.85 5.45 3.00
N ALA A 319 -2.74 4.58 2.54
CA ALA A 319 -2.71 3.16 2.88
C ALA A 319 -1.42 2.49 2.39
N MET A 320 -0.95 2.84 1.18
CA MET A 320 0.29 2.29 0.63
C MET A 320 1.50 2.72 1.45
N THR A 321 1.57 4.00 1.80
CA THR A 321 2.66 4.54 2.60
C THR A 321 2.68 3.93 4.01
N LEU A 322 1.52 3.71 4.63
CA LEU A 322 1.45 3.09 5.96
C LEU A 322 1.86 1.63 5.96
N VAL A 323 1.46 0.86 4.93
CA VAL A 323 1.87 -0.54 4.78
C VAL A 323 3.38 -0.64 4.59
N ASP A 324 3.97 0.16 3.69
CA ASP A 324 5.42 0.15 3.48
C ASP A 324 6.19 0.60 4.74
N ILE A 325 5.73 1.63 5.45
CA ILE A 325 6.34 2.07 6.73
C ILE A 325 6.23 0.97 7.80
N GLY A 326 5.07 0.33 7.93
CA GLY A 326 4.84 -0.77 8.86
C GLY A 326 5.75 -1.95 8.57
N MET A 327 5.87 -2.33 7.29
CA MET A 327 6.77 -3.40 6.82
C MET A 327 8.25 -3.05 7.03
N HIS A 328 8.63 -1.79 6.83
CA HIS A 328 10.00 -1.35 7.06
C HIS A 328 10.33 -1.33 8.57
N GLY A 329 9.45 -0.82 9.42
CA GLY A 329 9.58 -0.86 10.87
C GLY A 329 9.63 -2.29 11.42
N ALA A 330 8.79 -3.19 10.89
CA ALA A 330 8.81 -4.62 11.16
C ALA A 330 10.16 -5.27 10.80
N SER A 331 10.66 -5.05 9.59
CA SER A 331 11.94 -5.63 9.16
C SER A 331 13.13 -5.21 10.05
N MET A 332 13.06 -4.03 10.68
CA MET A 332 14.07 -3.50 11.58
C MET A 332 14.01 -4.09 13.00
N LEU A 333 12.83 -4.50 13.47
CA LEU A 333 12.67 -5.21 14.74
C LEU A 333 13.36 -6.58 14.74
N TRP A 334 13.49 -7.20 13.56
CA TRP A 334 13.80 -8.63 13.44
C TRP A 334 15.06 -8.97 12.63
N GLY A 335 15.91 -7.99 12.31
CA GLY A 335 17.29 -8.26 11.89
C GLY A 335 17.54 -8.28 10.38
N GLY A 336 16.72 -7.61 9.57
CA GLY A 336 17.01 -7.37 8.16
C GLY A 336 16.47 -8.45 7.21
N ASN A 337 16.94 -8.38 5.96
CA ASN A 337 16.31 -8.98 4.77
C ASN A 337 15.89 -10.46 4.86
N GLU A 338 16.42 -11.26 5.79
CA GLU A 338 15.97 -12.65 6.01
C GLU A 338 14.48 -12.76 6.39
N TRP A 339 13.93 -11.79 7.13
CA TRP A 339 12.48 -11.73 7.41
C TRP A 339 11.68 -11.32 6.17
N LEU A 340 12.19 -10.40 5.34
CA LEU A 340 11.55 -9.99 4.08
C LEU A 340 11.67 -11.07 2.97
N GLU A 341 12.69 -11.94 3.07
CA GLU A 341 12.90 -13.08 2.17
C GLU A 341 12.12 -14.33 2.61
N ALA A 342 11.85 -14.49 3.92
CA ALA A 342 11.03 -15.58 4.47
C ALA A 342 9.52 -15.22 4.56
N ALA A 343 9.19 -13.95 4.78
CA ALA A 343 7.82 -13.46 4.84
C ALA A 343 7.46 -12.80 3.51
N ASN A 344 6.87 -13.59 2.63
CA ASN A 344 6.14 -13.12 1.45
C ASN A 344 4.63 -13.14 1.81
N PRO A 345 4.11 -12.24 2.67
CA PRO A 345 3.28 -12.74 3.76
C PRO A 345 1.77 -12.67 3.56
N PHE A 346 1.23 -12.11 2.47
CA PHE A 346 -0.19 -11.76 2.48
C PHE A 346 -0.96 -12.27 1.26
N THR A 347 -2.09 -12.93 1.53
CA THR A 347 -3.10 -13.16 0.51
C THR A 347 -4.04 -11.95 0.44
N ALA A 348 -4.67 -11.72 -0.73
CA ALA A 348 -5.64 -10.65 -0.92
C ALA A 348 -6.85 -10.76 0.03
N GLU A 349 -7.15 -11.96 0.53
CA GLU A 349 -8.30 -12.25 1.40
C GLU A 349 -8.04 -11.84 2.86
N ASP A 350 -6.81 -12.02 3.36
CA ASP A 350 -6.44 -11.69 4.73
C ASP A 350 -6.46 -10.16 4.97
N LEU A 351 -6.20 -9.36 3.93
CA LEU A 351 -6.17 -7.89 3.98
C LEU A 351 -7.51 -7.22 3.63
N ALA A 352 -8.41 -7.93 2.95
CA ALA A 352 -9.76 -7.42 2.64
C ALA A 352 -10.56 -7.11 3.92
N GLY A 353 -10.33 -7.84 5.01
CA GLY A 353 -10.90 -7.55 6.32
C GLY A 353 -10.43 -6.22 6.93
N CYS A 354 -9.29 -5.70 6.49
CA CYS A 354 -8.75 -4.41 6.94
C CYS A 354 -9.19 -3.24 6.04
N ALA A 355 -9.50 -3.51 4.77
CA ALA A 355 -9.94 -2.51 3.79
C ALA A 355 -11.28 -1.84 4.17
N ASP A 356 -12.15 -2.54 4.92
CA ASP A 356 -13.42 -2.00 5.42
C ASP A 356 -13.25 -0.93 6.51
N THR A 357 -12.03 -0.75 7.04
CA THR A 357 -11.73 0.37 7.93
C THR A 357 -11.47 1.63 7.11
N ASN A 358 -12.49 2.47 6.96
CA ASN A 358 -12.41 3.79 6.32
C ASN A 358 -11.38 4.69 7.03
N PHE A 359 -10.11 4.57 6.66
CA PHE A 359 -9.01 5.31 7.25
C PHE A 359 -8.78 6.63 6.49
N ALA A 360 -9.42 7.70 6.95
CA ALA A 360 -9.17 9.04 6.40
C ALA A 360 -7.88 9.62 6.99
N LEU A 361 -6.78 9.64 6.23
CA LEU A 361 -5.48 10.16 6.67
C LEU A 361 -5.52 11.67 7.01
N SER A 362 -6.51 12.41 6.51
CA SER A 362 -6.78 13.79 6.93
C SER A 362 -7.17 13.90 8.42
N ALA A 363 -7.64 12.81 9.04
CA ALA A 363 -7.90 12.76 10.47
C ALA A 363 -6.60 12.65 11.28
N VAL A 364 -5.52 12.07 10.74
CA VAL A 364 -4.22 11.90 11.44
C VAL A 364 -3.52 13.24 11.65
N ALA A 365 -3.57 14.13 10.65
CA ALA A 365 -2.95 15.47 10.74
C ALA A 365 -3.59 16.40 11.79
N GLY A 366 -4.76 16.04 12.33
CA GLY A 366 -5.46 16.77 13.40
C GLY A 366 -5.89 15.89 14.58
N ALA A 367 -5.44 14.63 14.64
CA ALA A 367 -5.80 13.69 15.68
C ALA A 367 -5.01 13.98 16.96
N SER A 368 -5.68 13.85 18.09
CA SER A 368 -5.01 13.75 19.39
C SER A 368 -4.22 12.44 19.50
N ASP A 369 -3.18 12.39 20.35
CA ASP A 369 -2.37 11.19 20.62
C ASP A 369 -3.23 9.94 20.92
N THR A 370 -4.40 10.14 21.54
CA THR A 370 -5.35 9.08 21.89
C THR A 370 -6.04 8.49 20.65
N GLN A 371 -6.43 9.34 19.70
CA GLN A 371 -7.04 8.93 18.43
C GLN A 371 -6.03 8.24 17.52
N VAL A 372 -4.77 8.70 17.51
CA VAL A 372 -3.67 8.02 16.81
C VAL A 372 -3.38 6.65 17.43
N GLY A 373 -3.51 6.53 18.76
CA GLY A 373 -3.39 5.27 19.48
C GLY A 373 -4.47 4.25 19.12
N GLU A 374 -5.73 4.68 18.99
CA GLU A 374 -6.83 3.81 18.50
C GLU A 374 -6.62 3.37 17.05
N MET A 375 -6.18 4.30 16.19
CA MET A 375 -5.85 4.03 14.79
C MET A 375 -4.72 3.01 14.63
N SER A 376 -3.70 3.10 15.49
CA SER A 376 -2.56 2.17 15.50
C SER A 376 -2.96 0.79 16.02
N ARG A 377 -3.89 0.71 16.99
CA ARG A 377 -4.47 -0.55 17.44
C ARG A 377 -5.29 -1.22 16.35
N THR A 378 -6.11 -0.49 15.60
CA THR A 378 -6.85 -1.05 14.46
C THR A 378 -5.93 -1.62 13.38
N LEU A 379 -4.80 -0.95 13.10
CA LEU A 379 -3.79 -1.48 12.17
C LEU A 379 -3.07 -2.72 12.75
N LEU A 380 -2.82 -2.77 14.06
CA LEU A 380 -2.23 -3.93 14.72
C LEU A 380 -3.18 -5.12 14.80
N ASP A 381 -4.46 -4.90 15.09
CA ASP A 381 -5.52 -5.90 15.10
C ASP A 381 -5.72 -6.51 13.70
N CYS A 382 -5.53 -5.70 12.66
CA CYS A 382 -5.40 -6.18 11.30
C CYS A 382 -4.18 -7.12 11.18
N THR A 383 -2.97 -6.71 11.56
CA THR A 383 -1.76 -7.55 11.45
C THR A 383 -1.76 -8.82 12.31
N THR A 384 -2.43 -8.84 13.47
CA THR A 384 -2.56 -10.03 14.32
C THR A 384 -3.53 -11.04 13.71
N ALA A 385 -4.60 -10.58 13.06
CA ALA A 385 -5.47 -11.44 12.26
C ALA A 385 -4.71 -12.08 11.09
N LEU A 386 -3.79 -11.35 10.44
CA LEU A 386 -2.89 -11.87 9.40
C LEU A 386 -1.93 -12.94 9.93
N GLY A 387 -1.38 -12.74 11.14
CA GLY A 387 -0.46 -13.69 11.79
C GLY A 387 -1.10 -15.06 12.08
N GLY A 388 -2.42 -15.11 12.25
CA GLY A 388 -3.18 -16.36 12.32
C GLY A 388 -3.30 -17.09 10.97
N GLY A 389 -3.47 -16.34 9.87
CA GLY A 389 -3.60 -16.91 8.51
C GLY A 389 -2.30 -17.46 7.92
N VAL A 390 -1.14 -16.89 8.29
CA VAL A 390 0.18 -17.35 7.82
C VAL A 390 0.49 -18.79 8.27
N VAL A 391 -0.06 -19.24 9.40
CA VAL A 391 0.14 -20.60 9.93
C VAL A 391 -0.58 -21.64 9.06
N GLU A 392 -1.68 -21.28 8.39
CA GLU A 392 -2.49 -22.19 7.58
C GLU A 392 -2.15 -22.17 6.07
N SER A 393 -1.45 -21.15 5.60
CA SER A 393 -1.16 -20.91 4.18
C SER A 393 -0.08 -21.85 3.62
N SER A 394 -0.48 -22.93 2.92
CA SER A 394 0.42 -23.86 2.24
C SER A 394 1.22 -23.27 1.06
N ALA A 395 0.87 -22.06 0.60
CA ALA A 395 1.44 -21.39 -0.58
C ALA A 395 2.89 -20.89 -0.42
N LEU A 396 3.37 -20.75 0.82
CA LEU A 396 4.61 -20.04 1.14
C LEU A 396 5.91 -20.85 1.01
N GLY A 397 5.86 -22.16 0.71
CA GLY A 397 7.08 -22.99 0.58
C GLY A 397 7.97 -23.08 1.83
N LEU A 398 7.56 -22.48 2.95
CA LEU A 398 8.25 -22.50 4.23
C LEU A 398 8.15 -23.89 4.89
N SER A 399 9.17 -24.24 5.66
CA SER A 399 9.08 -25.36 6.59
C SER A 399 8.05 -25.05 7.68
N GLU A 400 7.45 -26.10 8.24
CA GLU A 400 6.47 -26.01 9.35
C GLU A 400 7.03 -25.18 10.52
N SER A 401 8.30 -25.40 10.87
CA SER A 401 9.03 -24.64 11.90
C SER A 401 9.22 -23.17 11.56
N GLY A 402 9.34 -22.81 10.27
CA GLY A 402 9.46 -21.43 9.83
C GLY A 402 8.13 -20.67 9.94
N ARG A 403 7.00 -21.32 9.64
CA ARG A 403 5.66 -20.73 9.83
C ARG A 403 5.34 -20.49 11.30
N GLU A 404 5.62 -21.49 12.14
CA GLU A 404 5.40 -21.44 13.57
C GLU A 404 6.22 -20.31 14.21
N MET A 405 7.51 -20.20 13.85
CA MET A 405 8.38 -19.13 14.34
C MET A 405 7.87 -17.72 13.98
N ILE A 406 7.33 -17.53 12.77
CA ILE A 406 6.83 -16.23 12.31
C ILE A 406 5.53 -15.86 13.02
N GLY A 407 4.56 -16.79 13.08
CA GLY A 407 3.26 -16.54 13.72
C GLY A 407 3.40 -16.19 15.20
N THR A 408 4.23 -16.94 15.91
CA THR A 408 4.52 -16.75 17.34
C THR A 408 5.19 -15.40 17.63
N LYS A 409 6.19 -14.99 16.84
CA LYS A 409 6.89 -13.70 17.04
C LYS A 409 6.00 -12.49 16.75
N LEU A 410 5.11 -12.59 15.76
CA LEU A 410 4.18 -11.52 15.41
C LEU A 410 3.10 -11.33 16.48
N GLN A 411 2.49 -12.41 16.97
CA GLN A 411 1.47 -12.33 18.02
C GLN A 411 2.03 -11.81 19.34
N GLY A 412 3.18 -12.30 19.78
CA GLY A 412 3.77 -11.89 21.06
C GLY A 412 4.13 -10.40 21.11
N LEU A 413 4.65 -9.82 20.02
CA LEU A 413 5.04 -8.41 19.98
C LEU A 413 3.86 -7.46 19.71
N ALA A 414 2.94 -7.82 18.81
CA ALA A 414 1.76 -6.99 18.54
C ALA A 414 0.80 -6.92 19.74
N SER A 415 0.83 -7.93 20.61
CA SER A 415 0.04 -7.95 21.85
C SER A 415 0.67 -7.15 23.00
N LEU A 416 1.90 -6.63 22.85
CA LEU A 416 2.50 -5.75 23.86
C LEU A 416 1.83 -4.38 23.87
N PRO A 417 1.47 -3.83 25.05
CA PRO A 417 0.78 -2.54 25.15
C PRO A 417 1.50 -1.39 24.45
N LYS A 418 2.85 -1.36 24.47
CA LYS A 418 3.63 -0.24 23.93
C LYS A 418 4.11 -0.45 22.50
N SER A 419 3.95 -1.62 21.89
CA SER A 419 4.24 -1.80 20.46
C SER A 419 3.30 -0.96 19.58
N ALA A 420 2.02 -0.82 19.99
CA ALA A 420 1.08 0.13 19.41
C ALA A 420 1.58 1.58 19.49
N SER A 421 2.29 1.94 20.56
CA SER A 421 2.86 3.28 20.72
C SER A 421 4.07 3.52 19.81
N LEU A 422 4.84 2.47 19.47
CA LEU A 422 5.95 2.56 18.52
C LEU A 422 5.43 2.84 17.11
N LEU A 423 4.40 2.11 16.68
CA LEU A 423 3.71 2.35 15.41
C LEU A 423 3.02 3.72 15.40
N SER A 424 2.37 4.11 16.49
CA SER A 424 1.80 5.46 16.64
C SER A 424 2.87 6.56 16.57
N SER A 425 4.07 6.34 17.10
CA SER A 425 5.17 7.31 17.02
C SER A 425 5.70 7.40 15.59
N ALA A 426 5.82 6.26 14.91
CA ALA A 426 6.13 6.20 13.49
C ALA A 426 5.09 6.98 12.67
N VAL A 427 3.80 6.91 13.02
CA VAL A 427 2.69 7.62 12.38
C VAL A 427 2.61 9.10 12.77
N THR A 428 2.93 9.48 14.01
CA THR A 428 2.85 10.88 14.48
C THR A 428 4.00 11.71 13.92
N GLY A 429 5.19 11.12 13.77
CA GLY A 429 6.30 11.72 13.02
C GLY A 429 5.93 12.08 11.58
N LEU A 430 4.90 11.42 11.00
CA LEU A 430 4.38 11.66 9.65
C LEU A 430 3.49 12.90 9.55
N GLY A 431 2.85 13.36 10.63
CA GLY A 431 1.84 14.42 10.54
C GLY A 431 2.36 15.74 9.93
N GLY A 432 3.64 16.04 10.11
CA GLY A 432 4.28 17.28 9.65
C GLY A 432 4.65 17.29 8.16
N GLU A 433 5.19 16.19 7.62
CA GLU A 433 5.77 16.16 6.26
C GLU A 433 4.72 15.94 5.16
N PHE A 434 3.54 15.40 5.51
CA PHE A 434 2.49 15.03 4.55
C PHE A 434 1.58 16.21 4.17
N THR A 435 1.79 17.38 4.80
CA THR A 435 1.00 18.59 4.52
C THR A 435 1.52 19.40 3.32
N GLY A 436 2.60 18.94 2.67
CA GLY A 436 3.30 19.67 1.61
C GLY A 436 2.65 19.72 0.23
N LYS A 437 1.70 18.81 -0.09
CA LYS A 437 0.71 18.80 -1.22
C LYS A 437 0.33 17.34 -1.52
N ASN A 438 -0.96 17.00 -1.35
CA ASN A 438 -1.48 15.63 -1.59
C ASN A 438 -1.62 15.26 -3.08
N SER A 439 -1.15 16.11 -3.99
CA SER A 439 -1.26 15.94 -5.43
C SER A 439 -0.05 16.52 -6.14
N ALA A 440 0.40 15.84 -7.18
CA ALA A 440 1.47 16.30 -8.08
C ALA A 440 1.09 15.95 -9.53
N SER A 441 1.56 16.73 -10.50
CA SER A 441 1.27 16.46 -11.91
C SER A 441 2.55 16.46 -12.74
N VAL A 442 2.72 15.46 -13.59
CA VAL A 442 3.73 15.43 -14.65
C VAL A 442 3.10 16.00 -15.91
N VAL A 443 3.78 16.94 -16.56
CA VAL A 443 3.33 17.52 -17.85
C VAL A 443 4.06 16.83 -19.00
N ILE A 444 3.33 16.43 -20.04
CA ILE A 444 3.87 15.94 -21.30
C ILE A 444 3.65 17.00 -22.36
N ARG A 445 4.73 17.44 -23.02
CA ARG A 445 4.69 18.38 -24.15
C ARG A 445 5.08 17.63 -25.43
N ALA A 446 4.49 18.04 -26.54
CA ALA A 446 4.74 17.48 -27.87
C ALA A 446 5.15 18.60 -28.84
N ARG A 447 6.13 18.35 -29.72
CA ARG A 447 6.72 19.30 -30.68
C ARG A 447 6.92 18.63 -32.05
N GLY A 448 6.43 19.20 -33.15
CA GLY A 448 6.64 18.67 -34.51
C GLY A 448 5.57 17.70 -35.03
N GLY A 449 5.48 17.53 -36.35
CA GLY A 449 4.30 17.00 -37.08
C GLY A 449 3.49 18.17 -37.66
N ASP A 450 2.22 17.98 -38.00
CA ASP A 450 1.28 19.12 -38.08
C ASP A 450 1.11 19.84 -36.72
N ALA A 451 1.94 19.51 -35.71
CA ALA A 451 2.01 20.14 -34.41
C ALA A 451 3.03 21.30 -34.40
N VAL A 452 2.50 22.41 -33.90
CA VAL A 452 3.07 23.75 -33.73
C VAL A 452 4.45 23.78 -33.09
N ASP A 453 5.36 24.61 -33.61
CA ASP A 453 6.56 25.03 -32.89
C ASP A 453 6.17 25.94 -31.72
N VAL A 454 6.27 25.40 -30.50
CA VAL A 454 5.90 26.08 -29.25
C VAL A 454 7.09 26.67 -28.48
N SER A 455 8.30 26.65 -29.06
CA SER A 455 9.51 27.10 -28.37
C SER A 455 9.51 28.60 -27.98
N ALA A 456 8.70 29.40 -28.67
CA ALA A 456 8.50 30.82 -28.42
C ALA A 456 7.19 31.15 -27.68
N VAL A 457 6.43 30.13 -27.24
CA VAL A 457 5.13 30.29 -26.56
C VAL A 457 5.36 30.51 -25.06
N PRO A 458 4.86 31.62 -24.47
CA PRO A 458 4.96 31.87 -23.02
C PRO A 458 4.20 30.84 -22.18
N ASP A 459 4.70 30.56 -20.97
CA ASP A 459 4.09 29.60 -20.03
C ASP A 459 2.61 29.88 -19.74
N GLU A 460 2.21 31.16 -19.70
CA GLU A 460 0.82 31.59 -19.47
C GLU A 460 -0.20 31.06 -20.50
N VAL A 461 0.24 30.65 -21.69
CA VAL A 461 -0.63 30.02 -22.69
C VAL A 461 -0.96 28.58 -22.29
N PHE A 462 -0.06 27.89 -21.60
CA PHE A 462 -0.30 26.54 -21.11
C PHE A 462 -1.15 26.51 -19.83
N ASP A 463 -1.37 27.67 -19.19
CA ASP A 463 -2.29 27.83 -18.06
C ASP A 463 -3.75 27.99 -18.52
N ILE A 464 -4.02 28.12 -19.84
CA ILE A 464 -5.37 28.14 -20.38
C ILE A 464 -6.02 26.78 -20.11
N GLU A 465 -7.17 26.79 -19.43
CA GLU A 465 -7.92 25.57 -19.10
C GLU A 465 -9.10 25.35 -20.04
N ARG A 466 -9.69 26.43 -20.55
CA ARG A 466 -10.89 26.38 -21.39
C ARG A 466 -11.00 27.59 -22.32
N PHE A 467 -11.78 27.41 -23.39
CA PHE A 467 -12.26 28.52 -24.20
C PHE A 467 -13.76 28.72 -24.01
N GLU A 468 -14.18 29.95 -23.78
CA GLU A 468 -15.59 30.35 -23.85
C GLU A 468 -15.92 30.84 -25.24
N MET A 469 -17.06 30.42 -25.79
CA MET A 469 -17.51 30.85 -27.12
C MET A 469 -18.88 31.50 -27.06
N ASP A 470 -19.09 32.48 -27.93
CA ASP A 470 -20.39 33.13 -28.10
C ASP A 470 -20.60 33.57 -29.55
N ASN A 471 -21.87 33.67 -29.97
CA ASN A 471 -22.26 34.10 -31.31
C ASN A 471 -23.44 35.08 -31.29
N LYS A 472 -23.49 35.99 -32.27
CA LYS A 472 -24.58 36.95 -32.45
C LYS A 472 -24.74 37.38 -33.90
N LEU A 473 -25.84 38.08 -34.20
CA LEU A 473 -25.93 38.80 -35.48
C LEU A 473 -24.84 39.85 -35.59
N THR A 474 -24.31 39.98 -36.80
CA THR A 474 -23.26 40.95 -37.11
C THR A 474 -23.80 42.38 -36.99
N GLU A 475 -23.09 43.22 -36.24
CA GLU A 475 -23.43 44.61 -35.96
C GLU A 475 -22.50 45.58 -36.70
N PRO A 476 -22.93 46.83 -36.98
CA PRO A 476 -24.23 47.42 -36.63
C PRO A 476 -25.30 47.24 -37.71
N VAL A 477 -24.95 46.73 -38.90
CA VAL A 477 -25.92 46.46 -39.97
C VAL A 477 -26.37 45.02 -39.84
N PHE A 478 -27.59 44.84 -39.32
CA PHE A 478 -28.20 43.52 -39.15
C PHE A 478 -28.70 42.97 -40.49
N VAL A 479 -28.16 41.83 -40.89
CA VAL A 479 -28.69 41.00 -41.97
C VAL A 479 -29.32 39.78 -41.31
N GLY A 480 -30.65 39.65 -41.41
CA GLY A 480 -31.45 38.67 -40.67
C GLY A 480 -32.09 39.25 -39.40
N ARG A 481 -32.75 38.40 -38.59
CA ARG A 481 -33.45 38.80 -37.36
C ARG A 481 -33.19 37.84 -36.21
N LYS A 482 -32.79 38.36 -35.04
CA LYS A 482 -32.67 37.55 -33.82
C LYS A 482 -34.05 37.20 -33.28
N VAL A 483 -34.31 35.92 -33.05
CA VAL A 483 -35.59 35.42 -32.51
C VAL A 483 -35.43 34.64 -31.20
N GLY A 484 -34.20 34.32 -30.80
CA GLY A 484 -33.86 33.74 -29.50
C GLY A 484 -32.37 33.92 -29.18
N PRO A 485 -31.89 33.44 -28.02
CA PRO A 485 -30.50 33.61 -27.57
C PRO A 485 -29.46 33.18 -28.62
N TYR A 486 -29.71 32.05 -29.31
CA TYR A 486 -28.91 31.50 -30.41
C TYR A 486 -29.81 31.05 -31.58
N GLN A 487 -30.86 31.81 -31.83
CA GLN A 487 -31.82 31.52 -32.90
C GLN A 487 -32.01 32.77 -33.75
N TYR A 488 -31.83 32.61 -35.06
CA TYR A 488 -31.85 33.68 -36.04
C TYR A 488 -32.78 33.32 -37.19
N LYS A 489 -33.37 34.32 -37.82
CA LYS A 489 -34.15 34.19 -39.06
C LYS A 489 -33.43 34.87 -40.21
N LEU A 490 -33.52 34.26 -41.38
CA LEU A 490 -33.11 34.89 -42.64
C LEU A 490 -33.90 36.18 -42.89
N ASN A 491 -33.30 37.13 -43.60
CA ASN A 491 -34.01 38.30 -44.11
C ASN A 491 -34.86 37.94 -45.34
N ASP A 492 -35.58 38.92 -45.89
CA ASP A 492 -36.42 38.73 -47.09
C ASP A 492 -35.62 38.30 -48.35
N GLU A 493 -34.30 38.52 -48.35
CA GLU A 493 -33.38 38.09 -49.42
C GLU A 493 -32.83 36.67 -49.19
N GLY A 494 -33.12 36.04 -48.05
CA GLY A 494 -32.70 34.68 -47.72
C GLY A 494 -31.34 34.57 -47.02
N HIS A 495 -30.88 35.63 -46.35
CA HIS A 495 -29.54 35.68 -45.72
C HIS A 495 -29.61 36.08 -44.24
N ALA A 496 -28.68 35.56 -43.43
CA ALA A 496 -28.36 36.09 -42.09
C ALA A 496 -26.84 36.16 -41.87
N ASP A 497 -26.34 37.31 -41.43
CA ASP A 497 -24.90 37.50 -41.15
C ASP A 497 -24.64 37.33 -39.65
N ILE A 498 -23.84 36.34 -39.28
CA ILE A 498 -23.55 35.96 -37.90
C ILE A 498 -22.05 36.13 -37.63
N THR A 499 -21.72 36.63 -36.45
CA THR A 499 -20.34 36.75 -35.96
C THR A 499 -20.18 35.98 -34.67
N TYR A 500 -18.96 35.53 -34.41
CA TYR A 500 -18.61 34.75 -33.22
C TYR A 500 -17.37 35.32 -32.55
N LYS A 501 -17.22 35.00 -31.26
CA LYS A 501 -16.04 35.30 -30.46
C LYS A 501 -15.61 34.07 -29.68
N TRP A 502 -14.36 34.06 -29.25
CA TRP A 502 -13.89 33.15 -28.21
C TRP A 502 -12.95 33.85 -27.24
N THR A 503 -12.95 33.41 -25.99
CA THR A 503 -12.09 33.90 -24.93
C THR A 503 -11.34 32.72 -24.30
N ALA A 504 -10.02 32.76 -24.27
CA ALA A 504 -9.19 31.83 -23.50
C ALA A 504 -9.24 32.19 -22.01
N VAL A 505 -9.50 31.22 -21.14
CA VAL A 505 -9.65 31.41 -19.69
C VAL A 505 -8.79 30.41 -18.92
N THR A 506 -8.06 30.90 -17.91
CA THR A 506 -7.25 30.10 -16.97
C THR A 506 -8.08 29.60 -15.77
N GLY A 507 -7.52 28.71 -14.95
CA GLY A 507 -8.21 28.14 -13.78
C GLY A 507 -8.57 29.14 -12.67
N ASP A 508 -7.99 30.34 -12.68
CA ASP A 508 -8.33 31.47 -11.80
C ASP A 508 -9.27 32.49 -12.46
N ASP A 509 -9.98 32.10 -13.53
CA ASP A 509 -10.92 32.92 -14.31
C ASP A 509 -10.31 34.18 -14.95
N ARG A 510 -9.00 34.17 -15.24
CA ARG A 510 -8.32 35.25 -15.97
C ARG A 510 -8.38 35.02 -17.49
N GLU A 511 -8.70 36.08 -18.24
CA GLU A 511 -8.72 36.04 -19.70
C GLU A 511 -7.31 36.20 -20.32
N ILE A 512 -6.98 35.35 -21.29
CA ILE A 512 -5.72 35.41 -22.05
C ILE A 512 -5.95 36.00 -23.44
N ASN A 513 -5.36 37.17 -23.70
CA ASN A 513 -5.53 37.94 -24.94
C ASN A 513 -4.22 38.06 -25.74
N THR A 514 -3.43 37.00 -25.83
CA THR A 514 -2.13 36.98 -26.52
C THR A 514 -2.23 36.41 -27.95
N GLU A 515 -1.15 36.53 -28.72
CA GLU A 515 -1.03 36.02 -30.10
C GLU A 515 -0.09 34.80 -30.20
N PHE A 516 -0.11 33.94 -29.18
CA PHE A 516 0.76 32.77 -29.07
C PHE A 516 0.01 31.44 -29.15
N CYS A 517 -1.31 31.47 -29.38
CA CYS A 517 -2.09 30.27 -29.68
C CYS A 517 -1.95 29.92 -31.16
N GLN A 518 -2.51 28.79 -31.59
CA GLN A 518 -2.71 28.44 -33.00
C GLN A 518 -4.10 27.84 -33.18
N VAL A 519 -5.08 28.71 -33.20
CA VAL A 519 -6.50 28.37 -33.28
C VAL A 519 -6.91 28.14 -34.73
N VAL A 520 -7.55 27.00 -34.96
CA VAL A 520 -8.29 26.66 -36.18
C VAL A 520 -9.78 26.71 -35.84
N VAL A 521 -10.54 27.51 -36.57
CA VAL A 521 -12.00 27.60 -36.47
C VAL A 521 -12.63 26.88 -37.64
N SER A 522 -13.46 25.88 -37.37
CA SER A 522 -14.26 25.15 -38.36
C SER A 522 -15.75 25.41 -38.13
N ILE A 523 -16.53 25.45 -39.21
CA ILE A 523 -17.98 25.62 -39.15
C ILE A 523 -18.64 24.46 -39.88
N ASP A 524 -19.56 23.78 -39.19
CA ASP A 524 -20.37 22.70 -39.73
C ASP A 524 -21.84 23.14 -39.80
N GLY A 525 -22.54 22.78 -40.88
CA GLY A 525 -23.97 23.08 -41.02
C GLY A 525 -24.57 22.68 -42.38
N PRO A 526 -25.83 23.07 -42.63
CA PRO A 526 -26.57 22.75 -43.86
C PRO A 526 -25.94 23.31 -45.15
N GLN A 527 -25.18 24.40 -45.04
CA GLN A 527 -24.45 25.00 -46.14
C GLN A 527 -23.10 24.31 -46.31
N GLN A 528 -22.73 23.98 -47.55
CA GLN A 528 -21.45 23.33 -47.86
C GLN A 528 -20.34 24.37 -48.10
N PHE A 529 -19.09 23.93 -47.91
CA PHE A 529 -17.85 24.68 -48.21
C PHE A 529 -17.57 25.88 -47.29
N PHE A 530 -17.26 25.60 -46.03
CA PHE A 530 -16.60 26.56 -45.15
C PHE A 530 -15.09 26.36 -45.19
N ASP A 531 -14.35 27.43 -45.48
CA ASP A 531 -12.90 27.43 -45.30
C ASP A 531 -12.58 27.60 -43.81
N ASP A 532 -11.68 26.77 -43.29
CA ASP A 532 -11.21 26.90 -41.92
C ASP A 532 -10.45 28.23 -41.73
N VAL A 533 -10.76 28.94 -40.65
CA VAL A 533 -10.04 30.16 -40.27
C VAL A 533 -8.90 29.79 -39.35
N LYS A 534 -7.66 30.18 -39.69
CA LYS A 534 -6.47 29.97 -38.87
C LYS A 534 -5.98 31.29 -38.28
N THR A 535 -5.69 31.30 -36.98
CA THR A 535 -5.23 32.51 -36.27
C THR A 535 -4.29 32.16 -35.12
N ALA A 536 -3.41 33.10 -34.78
CA ALA A 536 -2.53 32.97 -33.61
C ALA A 536 -3.17 33.47 -32.29
N GLN A 537 -4.37 34.06 -32.38
CA GLN A 537 -5.03 34.72 -31.26
C GLN A 537 -5.60 33.72 -30.26
N CYS A 538 -5.22 33.85 -29.00
CA CYS A 538 -5.82 33.09 -27.90
C CYS A 538 -7.25 33.54 -27.61
N SER A 539 -7.60 34.80 -27.89
CA SER A 539 -8.97 35.30 -27.82
C SER A 539 -9.32 36.10 -29.06
N GLY A 540 -10.45 35.79 -29.70
CA GLY A 540 -10.93 36.42 -30.91
C GLY A 540 -12.21 37.21 -30.65
N GLY A 541 -12.24 38.49 -31.00
CA GLY A 541 -13.41 39.35 -30.82
C GLY A 541 -14.45 39.24 -31.93
N TYR A 542 -15.65 39.80 -31.72
CA TYR A 542 -16.65 39.86 -32.80
C TYR A 542 -16.18 40.70 -33.98
N SER A 543 -16.54 40.26 -35.18
CA SER A 543 -16.42 41.03 -36.40
C SER A 543 -17.61 41.98 -36.58
N SER A 544 -17.40 43.05 -37.35
CA SER A 544 -18.42 44.03 -37.67
C SER A 544 -18.95 43.87 -39.10
N SER A 545 -20.08 44.52 -39.40
CA SER A 545 -20.63 44.56 -40.75
C SER A 545 -19.65 45.19 -41.74
N PHE A 546 -18.75 46.06 -41.28
CA PHE A 546 -17.79 46.78 -42.11
C PHE A 546 -16.42 46.10 -42.22
N GLY A 547 -16.16 45.02 -41.47
CA GLY A 547 -14.86 44.32 -41.51
C GLY A 547 -14.68 43.30 -40.40
N GLY A 548 -13.68 42.44 -40.56
CA GLY A 548 -13.36 41.33 -39.67
C GLY A 548 -13.51 39.97 -40.35
N ILE A 549 -12.82 38.97 -39.80
CA ILE A 549 -12.69 37.62 -40.37
C ILE A 549 -13.45 36.54 -39.57
N PHE A 550 -13.96 36.88 -38.38
CA PHE A 550 -14.74 36.00 -37.51
C PHE A 550 -16.25 36.21 -37.69
N LYS A 551 -16.68 36.16 -38.95
CA LYS A 551 -18.09 36.25 -39.36
C LYS A 551 -18.36 35.28 -40.49
N PHE A 552 -19.59 34.83 -40.59
CA PHE A 552 -20.04 33.99 -41.68
C PHE A 552 -21.48 34.39 -42.06
N ARG A 553 -21.83 34.11 -43.31
CA ARG A 553 -23.18 34.31 -43.85
C ARG A 553 -23.91 32.97 -43.95
N ALA A 554 -25.08 32.89 -43.34
CA ALA A 554 -25.98 31.76 -43.44
C ALA A 554 -27.00 31.99 -44.56
N ASP A 555 -27.03 31.10 -45.55
CA ASP A 555 -28.01 31.14 -46.65
C ASP A 555 -29.03 29.99 -46.56
N HIS A 556 -28.76 29.00 -45.73
CA HIS A 556 -29.59 27.81 -45.57
C HIS A 556 -30.12 27.70 -44.13
N PRO A 557 -31.43 27.49 -43.94
CA PRO A 557 -31.97 27.19 -42.62
C PRO A 557 -31.45 25.86 -42.06
N GLY A 558 -31.22 25.80 -40.76
CA GLY A 558 -30.83 24.62 -40.00
C GLY A 558 -29.89 24.95 -38.85
N GLU A 559 -29.34 23.91 -38.22
CA GLU A 559 -28.41 24.05 -37.10
C GLU A 559 -26.97 24.13 -37.61
N TYR A 560 -26.21 25.08 -37.07
CA TYR A 560 -24.81 25.27 -37.36
C TYR A 560 -23.99 25.13 -36.07
N THR A 561 -22.81 24.55 -36.20
CA THR A 561 -21.84 24.39 -35.11
C THR A 561 -20.54 25.09 -35.50
N ILE A 562 -20.05 25.98 -34.65
CA ILE A 562 -18.72 26.58 -34.76
C ILE A 562 -17.84 25.86 -33.75
N LYS A 563 -16.73 25.29 -34.21
CA LYS A 563 -15.74 24.62 -33.37
C LYS A 563 -14.41 25.33 -33.49
N ILE A 564 -13.73 25.52 -32.37
CA ILE A 564 -12.32 25.92 -32.34
C ILE A 564 -11.46 24.78 -31.85
N THR A 565 -10.26 24.69 -32.40
CA THR A 565 -9.20 23.78 -31.96
C THR A 565 -7.91 24.59 -31.90
N ASP A 566 -7.33 24.70 -30.71
CA ASP A 566 -6.00 25.29 -30.58
C ASP A 566 -4.94 24.20 -30.70
N ALA A 567 -4.02 24.31 -31.65
CA ALA A 567 -2.96 23.34 -31.84
C ALA A 567 -1.81 23.49 -30.82
N VAL A 568 -1.74 24.62 -30.09
CA VAL A 568 -0.78 24.82 -28.98
C VAL A 568 -1.32 24.16 -27.70
N THR A 569 -2.50 24.60 -27.26
CA THR A 569 -3.14 24.10 -26.03
C THR A 569 -4.00 22.86 -26.26
N GLY A 570 -4.15 22.35 -27.48
CA GLY A 570 -4.93 21.14 -27.78
C GLY A 570 -6.40 21.22 -27.37
N LEU A 571 -6.82 22.36 -26.82
CA LEU A 571 -8.14 22.59 -26.29
C LEU A 571 -9.08 22.81 -27.46
N THR A 572 -10.30 22.33 -27.26
CA THR A 572 -11.40 22.55 -28.19
C THR A 572 -12.56 23.17 -27.46
N ALA A 573 -13.30 24.01 -28.15
CA ALA A 573 -14.59 24.52 -27.69
C ALA A 573 -15.52 24.63 -28.89
N GLN A 574 -16.83 24.67 -28.61
CA GLN A 574 -17.82 24.82 -29.65
C GLN A 574 -19.03 25.62 -29.16
N THR A 575 -19.71 26.26 -30.11
CA THR A 575 -21.02 26.88 -29.92
C THR A 575 -21.93 26.50 -31.06
N THR A 576 -23.22 26.34 -30.77
CA THR A 576 -24.24 26.06 -31.78
C THR A 576 -25.25 27.20 -31.87
N PHE A 577 -25.88 27.33 -33.04
CA PHE A 577 -27.03 28.22 -33.25
C PHE A 577 -27.91 27.68 -34.37
N THR A 578 -29.16 28.13 -34.40
CA THR A 578 -30.15 27.73 -35.40
C THR A 578 -30.53 28.91 -36.29
N VAL A 579 -30.61 28.66 -37.59
CA VAL A 579 -31.13 29.60 -38.59
C VAL A 579 -32.46 29.08 -39.12
N GLU A 580 -33.49 29.91 -39.03
CA GLU A 580 -34.84 29.64 -39.52
C GLU A 580 -35.15 30.47 -40.77
N ARG A 581 -36.19 30.05 -41.50
CA ARG A 581 -36.81 30.91 -42.51
C ARG A 581 -37.52 32.13 -41.90
#